data_AF-A0A2E8H6Y8-F1
#
_entry.id   AF-A0A2E8H6Y8-F1
#
_cell.length_a   1.000
_cell.length_b   1.000
_cell.length_c   1.000
_cell.angle_alpha   90.00
_cell.angle_beta   90.00
_cell.angle_gamma   90.00
#
_symmetry.space_group_name_H-M   'P 1'
#
loop_
_entity.id
_entity.type
_entity.pdbx_description
1 polymer ?
#
loop_
_entity_poly.entity_id
_entity_poly.type
_entity_poly.pdbx_seq_one_letter_code
_entity_poly.pdbx_strand_id
1 'polypeptide(L)'
;MNPTIQTASDAILREGRMTEIPAVSPDAPLGLFDGEDRDVFMQGDLAFVHGVRSGRGVLIQGSILGSAAQSLRVEAKGDVIVTGAVRYAQLSGRRVLVGGRASHSQFTASQQVAVGDALDAVRVIAGDYEDDRRCIESCRLTKEQSQTQTESLTRRVCTEEKRLDKACRALRIPLDFNVGRIVQHEDGRVCVDLGSFYESLDGRTDEQLELALAEFFAKGVIGVITRANRKYLVNFPAREKVFMQLVKSLRELFEAVLERDRLQRRIEWLEGRLGQLVDSLRRRRASVEVGGAIAGDTSMEFILPRVVKQPKDGGYDFAHQTARLELICGAGAIEVVPCGADGARTSTTVAASEMDGLRFAVDDGRVLWEPVNVAVSA
;
A
#
# COMPACT_ATOMS: atom_id res chain seq x y z
N MET A 1 25.79 19.11 -3.43
CA MET A 1 24.53 18.41 -3.09
C MET A 1 24.75 16.92 -3.34
N ASN A 2 24.41 16.06 -2.38
CA ASN A 2 24.61 14.61 -2.49
C ASN A 2 23.79 14.06 -3.70
N PRO A 3 24.38 13.25 -4.60
CA PRO A 3 23.72 12.77 -5.83
C PRO A 3 22.43 11.97 -5.57
N THR A 4 22.33 11.29 -4.43
CA THR A 4 21.12 10.57 -4.00
C THR A 4 19.95 11.54 -3.78
N ILE A 5 20.22 12.69 -3.19
CA ILE A 5 19.22 13.72 -2.86
C ILE A 5 18.76 14.43 -4.14
N GLN A 6 19.68 14.72 -5.05
CA GLN A 6 19.35 15.32 -6.35
C GLN A 6 18.45 14.39 -7.18
N THR A 7 18.82 13.11 -7.29
CA THR A 7 18.06 12.12 -8.06
C THR A 7 16.64 11.95 -7.51
N ALA A 8 16.49 11.92 -6.18
CA ALA A 8 15.20 11.78 -5.53
C ALA A 8 14.33 13.05 -5.69
N SER A 9 14.93 14.25 -5.63
CA SER A 9 14.23 15.51 -5.90
C SER A 9 13.70 15.55 -7.33
N ASP A 10 14.54 15.18 -8.31
CA ASP A 10 14.15 15.16 -9.73
C ASP A 10 13.02 14.17 -10.00
N ALA A 11 12.95 13.06 -9.26
CA ALA A 11 11.87 12.08 -9.38
C ALA A 11 10.51 12.68 -8.98
N ILE A 12 10.43 13.33 -7.81
CA ILE A 12 9.18 13.98 -7.33
C ILE A 12 8.72 15.06 -8.31
N LEU A 13 9.65 15.87 -8.82
CA LEU A 13 9.35 16.93 -9.78
C LEU A 13 8.82 16.43 -11.13
N ARG A 14 9.13 15.18 -11.52
CA ARG A 14 8.70 14.58 -12.81
C ARG A 14 7.36 13.85 -12.74
N GLU A 15 6.87 13.46 -11.55
CA GLU A 15 5.68 12.61 -11.41
C GLU A 15 4.32 13.33 -11.60
N GLY A 16 4.32 14.64 -11.83
CA GLY A 16 3.21 15.38 -12.46
C GLY A 16 1.93 15.59 -11.62
N ARG A 17 1.84 15.06 -10.39
CA ARG A 17 0.72 15.30 -9.45
C ARG A 17 1.21 16.03 -8.20
N MET A 18 1.53 17.29 -8.37
CA MET A 18 2.11 18.15 -7.35
C MET A 18 1.12 19.20 -6.85
N THR A 19 1.12 19.44 -5.56
CA THR A 19 0.48 20.60 -4.94
C THR A 19 1.57 21.51 -4.41
N GLU A 20 1.62 22.74 -4.92
CA GLU A 20 2.59 23.74 -4.49
C GLU A 20 2.01 24.58 -3.35
N ILE A 21 2.80 24.78 -2.30
CA ILE A 21 2.48 25.74 -1.26
C ILE A 21 3.28 27.02 -1.51
N PRO A 22 2.63 28.19 -1.66
CA PRO A 22 3.34 29.46 -1.77
C PRO A 22 4.09 29.77 -0.48
N ALA A 23 5.11 30.63 -0.57
CA ALA A 23 5.91 31.07 0.57
C ALA A 23 5.02 31.56 1.73
N VAL A 24 5.15 30.91 2.89
CA VAL A 24 4.34 31.21 4.07
C VAL A 24 4.92 32.43 4.78
N SER A 25 4.10 33.47 4.93
CA SER A 25 4.48 34.72 5.60
C SER A 25 4.32 34.61 7.13
N PRO A 26 5.17 35.28 7.93
CA PRO A 26 4.96 35.43 9.37
C PRO A 26 3.58 36.01 9.74
N ASP A 27 2.97 36.80 8.84
CA ASP A 27 1.67 37.43 9.08
C ASP A 27 0.48 36.47 8.89
N ALA A 28 0.72 35.28 8.32
CA ALA A 28 -0.29 34.26 8.06
C ALA A 28 0.33 32.85 8.24
N PRO A 29 0.66 32.44 9.48
CA PRO A 29 1.25 31.14 9.74
C PRO A 29 0.29 30.03 9.34
N LEU A 30 0.84 28.96 8.78
CA LEU A 30 0.06 27.82 8.34
C LEU A 30 0.09 26.74 9.41
N GLY A 31 -1.07 26.36 9.93
CA GLY A 31 -1.22 25.29 10.93
C GLY A 31 -0.75 23.94 10.39
N LEU A 32 -1.67 23.18 9.80
CA LEU A 32 -1.36 21.91 9.17
C LEU A 32 -1.73 21.99 7.69
N PHE A 33 -0.80 21.64 6.82
CA PHE A 33 -1.09 21.37 5.42
C PHE A 33 -1.30 19.89 5.19
N ASP A 34 -2.36 19.52 4.48
CA ASP A 34 -2.58 18.15 4.02
C ASP A 34 -2.69 18.13 2.49
N GLY A 35 -1.72 17.48 1.84
CA GLY A 35 -1.67 17.31 0.39
C GLY A 35 -2.51 16.14 -0.14
N GLU A 36 -3.25 15.45 0.73
CA GLU A 36 -4.02 14.24 0.38
C GLU A 36 -3.13 13.22 -0.36
N ASP A 37 -3.61 12.59 -1.43
CA ASP A 37 -2.86 11.60 -2.22
C ASP A 37 -1.95 12.23 -3.31
N ARG A 38 -1.45 13.45 -3.09
CA ARG A 38 -0.57 14.18 -4.02
C ARG A 38 0.81 14.46 -3.44
N ASP A 39 1.78 14.60 -4.32
CA ASP A 39 3.11 15.07 -3.94
C ASP A 39 3.02 16.54 -3.53
N VAL A 40 3.76 16.92 -2.49
CA VAL A 40 3.76 18.29 -1.97
C VAL A 40 5.11 18.93 -2.24
N PHE A 41 5.07 20.12 -2.83
CA PHE A 41 6.27 20.90 -3.11
C PHE A 41 6.22 22.25 -2.41
N MET A 42 7.35 22.61 -1.79
CA MET A 42 7.52 23.89 -1.11
C MET A 42 8.83 24.52 -1.51
N GLN A 43 8.78 25.81 -1.81
CA GLN A 43 9.94 26.60 -2.12
C GLN A 43 10.20 27.62 -1.00
N GLY A 44 11.45 27.71 -0.56
CA GLY A 44 11.88 28.60 0.51
C GLY A 44 11.96 27.94 1.88
N ASP A 45 12.40 28.71 2.87
CA ASP A 45 12.59 28.24 4.23
C ASP A 45 11.28 28.14 5.01
N LEU A 46 11.08 27.04 5.73
CA LEU A 46 9.90 26.78 6.54
C LEU A 46 10.16 27.15 8.01
N ALA A 47 9.73 28.35 8.40
CA ALA A 47 9.78 28.84 9.78
C ALA A 47 8.40 28.97 10.45
N PHE A 48 7.33 29.11 9.65
CA PHE A 48 5.98 29.46 10.13
C PHE A 48 4.90 28.42 9.77
N VAL A 49 5.32 27.16 9.60
CA VAL A 49 4.44 26.02 9.34
C VAL A 49 4.50 25.06 10.52
N HIS A 50 3.36 24.62 11.07
CA HIS A 50 3.38 23.64 12.18
C HIS A 50 3.48 22.21 11.67
N GLY A 51 2.86 21.90 10.54
CA GLY A 51 3.04 20.59 9.92
C GLY A 51 2.60 20.46 8.47
N VAL A 52 3.09 19.38 7.87
CA VAL A 52 2.88 19.01 6.48
C VAL A 52 2.59 17.52 6.42
N ARG A 53 1.53 17.15 5.70
CA ARG A 53 1.15 15.76 5.45
C ARG A 53 0.98 15.49 3.96
N SER A 54 1.39 14.32 3.52
CA SER A 54 1.17 13.82 2.16
C SER A 54 1.00 12.30 2.12
N GLY A 55 0.06 11.83 1.30
CA GLY A 55 -0.11 10.44 0.90
C GLY A 55 0.92 9.98 -0.13
N ARG A 56 1.78 10.87 -0.64
CA ARG A 56 2.92 10.60 -1.52
C ARG A 56 4.19 11.24 -0.96
N GLY A 57 5.04 11.87 -1.78
CA GLY A 57 6.28 12.50 -1.36
C GLY A 57 6.12 13.97 -0.96
N VAL A 58 7.10 14.48 -0.22
CA VAL A 58 7.24 15.89 0.14
C VAL A 58 8.63 16.37 -0.26
N LEU A 59 8.69 17.45 -1.04
CA LEU A 59 9.93 18.12 -1.41
C LEU A 59 9.93 19.55 -0.90
N ILE A 60 10.93 19.89 -0.09
CA ILE A 60 11.18 21.22 0.45
C ILE A 60 12.49 21.73 -0.14
N GLN A 61 12.39 22.65 -1.09
CA GLN A 61 13.52 23.39 -1.65
C GLN A 61 13.86 24.58 -0.76
N GLY A 62 14.51 24.30 0.35
CA GLY A 62 14.85 25.25 1.40
C GLY A 62 15.23 24.54 2.70
N SER A 63 15.26 25.29 3.79
CA SER A 63 15.58 24.79 5.13
C SER A 63 14.34 24.72 6.01
N ILE A 64 14.31 23.80 6.97
CA ILE A 64 13.32 23.77 8.05
C ILE A 64 13.92 24.44 9.28
N LEU A 65 13.30 25.54 9.72
CA LEU A 65 13.80 26.42 10.78
C LEU A 65 12.86 26.40 11.99
N GLY A 66 12.73 25.25 12.65
CA GLY A 66 11.96 25.11 13.87
C GLY A 66 12.63 25.73 15.11
N SER A 67 11.92 25.62 16.24
CA SER A 67 12.41 26.01 17.57
C SER A 67 12.05 24.97 18.64
N ALA A 68 12.70 25.03 19.80
CA ALA A 68 12.38 24.16 20.93
C ALA A 68 10.92 24.32 21.43
N ALA A 69 10.35 25.52 21.30
CA ALA A 69 8.96 25.79 21.66
C ALA A 69 7.95 25.23 20.63
N GLN A 70 8.39 25.09 19.38
CA GLN A 70 7.54 24.69 18.26
C GLN A 70 8.36 23.91 17.23
N SER A 71 8.32 22.58 17.37
CA SER A 71 8.91 21.67 16.39
C SER A 71 7.98 21.52 15.18
N LEU A 72 8.54 21.58 13.97
CA LEU A 72 7.79 21.36 12.73
C LEU A 72 7.65 19.84 12.48
N ARG A 73 6.50 19.39 11.99
CA ARG A 73 6.27 17.97 11.65
C ARG A 73 5.99 17.76 10.16
N VAL A 74 6.75 16.91 9.51
CA VAL A 74 6.51 16.48 8.11
C VAL A 74 6.27 14.98 8.08
N GLU A 75 5.13 14.55 7.57
CA GLU A 75 4.78 13.13 7.45
C GLU A 75 4.37 12.82 6.01
N ALA A 76 5.03 11.85 5.37
CA ALA A 76 4.78 11.46 4.00
C ALA A 76 4.75 9.93 3.86
N LYS A 77 3.81 9.34 3.10
CA LYS A 77 3.89 7.89 2.80
C LYS A 77 5.01 7.56 1.81
N GLY A 78 5.36 8.53 0.97
CA GLY A 78 6.50 8.49 0.04
C GLY A 78 7.76 9.06 0.66
N ASP A 79 8.63 9.68 -0.14
CA ASP A 79 9.89 10.21 0.35
C ASP A 79 9.73 11.65 0.88
N VAL A 80 10.44 11.99 1.95
CA VAL A 80 10.58 13.36 2.47
C VAL A 80 11.98 13.86 2.10
N ILE A 81 12.04 14.96 1.35
CA ILE A 81 13.28 15.54 0.85
C ILE A 81 13.35 17.00 1.27
N VAL A 82 14.42 17.38 1.96
CA VAL A 82 14.73 18.76 2.33
C VAL A 82 16.09 19.08 1.73
N THR A 83 16.18 20.09 0.85
CA THR A 83 17.46 20.40 0.19
C THR A 83 18.42 21.19 1.09
N GLY A 84 17.90 21.92 2.07
CA GLY A 84 18.66 22.74 3.01
C GLY A 84 18.87 22.08 4.38
N ALA A 85 19.05 22.92 5.40
CA ALA A 85 19.28 22.48 6.78
C ALA A 85 17.95 22.17 7.51
N VAL A 86 18.00 21.33 8.54
CA VAL A 86 16.82 20.97 9.35
C VAL A 86 17.11 21.21 10.83
N ARG A 87 16.28 22.01 11.48
CA ARG A 87 16.38 22.30 12.91
C ARG A 87 15.03 22.15 13.60
N TYR A 88 14.99 21.48 14.76
CA TYR A 88 13.78 21.27 15.55
C TYR A 88 12.60 20.76 14.70
N ALA A 89 12.79 19.60 14.08
CA ALA A 89 11.78 18.99 13.22
C ALA A 89 11.58 17.49 13.50
N GLN A 90 10.40 17.00 13.16
CA GLN A 90 10.06 15.58 13.13
C GLN A 90 9.69 15.21 11.69
N LEU A 91 10.55 14.44 11.03
CA LEU A 91 10.33 14.01 9.64
C LEU A 91 10.03 12.51 9.60
N SER A 92 8.96 12.13 8.91
CA SER A 92 8.58 10.73 8.73
C SER A 92 8.29 10.42 7.26
N GLY A 93 8.85 9.32 6.74
CA GLY A 93 8.39 8.76 5.47
C GLY A 93 9.15 7.52 5.00
N ARG A 94 9.05 7.19 3.71
CA ARG A 94 9.73 6.04 3.14
C ARG A 94 11.24 6.22 3.17
N ARG A 95 11.70 7.36 2.68
CA ARG A 95 13.08 7.84 2.80
C ARG A 95 13.04 9.26 3.34
N VAL A 96 13.96 9.59 4.24
CA VAL A 96 14.14 10.96 4.75
C VAL A 96 15.51 11.45 4.31
N LEU A 97 15.53 12.42 3.40
CA LEU A 97 16.74 12.92 2.76
C LEU A 97 16.91 14.40 3.08
N VAL A 98 18.00 14.76 3.75
CA VAL A 98 18.33 16.13 4.16
C VAL A 98 19.64 16.54 3.50
N GLY A 99 19.62 17.62 2.73
CA GLY A 99 20.77 18.10 1.95
C GLY A 99 21.84 18.80 2.79
N GLY A 100 21.43 19.50 3.85
CA GLY A 100 22.32 20.22 4.77
C GLY A 100 22.44 19.56 6.15
N ARG A 101 22.87 20.35 7.13
CA ARG A 101 22.99 19.93 8.53
C ARG A 101 21.62 19.66 9.15
N ALA A 102 21.56 18.65 10.02
CA ALA A 102 20.40 18.41 10.88
C ALA A 102 20.75 18.58 12.37
N SER A 103 19.88 19.27 13.11
CA SER A 103 20.08 19.49 14.55
C SER A 103 18.77 19.44 15.34
N HIS A 104 18.83 18.91 16.57
CA HIS A 104 17.69 18.82 17.50
C HIS A 104 16.41 18.26 16.86
N SER A 105 16.55 17.24 16.03
CA SER A 105 15.47 16.71 15.18
C SER A 105 15.28 15.22 15.35
N GLN A 106 14.11 14.71 14.95
CA GLN A 106 13.83 13.29 14.87
C GLN A 106 13.48 12.89 13.44
N PHE A 107 14.13 11.84 12.94
CA PHE A 107 13.86 11.27 11.62
C PHE A 107 13.37 9.83 11.78
N THR A 108 12.21 9.53 11.21
CA THR A 108 11.66 8.17 11.12
C THR A 108 11.55 7.79 9.65
N ALA A 109 12.23 6.73 9.24
CA ALA A 109 12.16 6.25 7.87
C ALA A 109 11.86 4.77 7.81
N SER A 110 11.02 4.38 6.86
CA SER A 110 10.77 2.96 6.63
C SER A 110 11.96 2.27 5.97
N GLN A 111 12.77 3.01 5.20
CA GLN A 111 13.97 2.51 4.53
C GLN A 111 15.22 3.29 4.94
N GLN A 112 15.42 4.47 4.39
CA GLN A 112 16.70 5.18 4.45
C GLN A 112 16.56 6.55 5.08
N VAL A 113 17.52 6.91 5.92
CA VAL A 113 17.78 8.30 6.28
C VAL A 113 19.13 8.71 5.70
N ALA A 114 19.20 9.85 5.03
CA ALA A 114 20.46 10.39 4.54
C ALA A 114 20.56 11.88 4.87
N VAL A 115 21.66 12.29 5.49
CA VAL A 115 21.98 13.69 5.79
C VAL A 115 23.28 14.04 5.09
N GLY A 116 23.25 15.09 4.27
CA GLY A 116 24.36 15.47 3.40
C GLY A 116 25.55 16.13 4.11
N ASP A 117 25.37 16.53 5.37
CA ASP A 117 26.35 17.23 6.21
C ASP A 117 26.28 16.67 7.64
N ALA A 118 26.56 17.47 8.66
CA ALA A 118 26.63 17.06 10.06
C ALA A 118 25.26 16.75 10.72
N LEU A 119 25.32 15.88 11.74
CA LEU A 119 24.24 15.62 12.69
C LEU A 119 24.59 16.19 14.07
N ASP A 120 23.63 16.84 14.73
CA ASP A 120 23.81 17.33 16.11
C ASP A 120 22.56 17.10 16.97
N ALA A 121 22.68 16.27 18.00
CA ALA A 121 21.57 15.91 18.89
C ALA A 121 20.31 15.45 18.12
N VAL A 122 20.49 14.46 17.23
CA VAL A 122 19.42 13.92 16.37
C VAL A 122 19.05 12.50 16.78
N ARG A 123 17.77 12.18 16.74
CA ARG A 123 17.27 10.80 16.87
C ARG A 123 16.85 10.26 15.51
N VAL A 124 17.44 9.16 15.09
CA VAL A 124 17.13 8.49 13.82
C VAL A 124 16.49 7.13 14.10
N ILE A 125 15.38 6.83 13.44
CA ILE A 125 14.70 5.54 13.46
C ILE A 125 14.60 5.09 12.00
N ALA A 126 15.28 4.01 11.63
CA ALA A 126 15.27 3.44 10.29
C ALA A 126 14.68 2.03 10.31
N GLY A 127 13.93 1.66 9.27
CA GLY A 127 13.25 0.35 9.22
C GLY A 127 11.86 0.35 9.84
N ASP A 128 11.27 1.52 10.10
CA ASP A 128 9.89 1.60 10.58
C ASP A 128 8.93 0.91 9.60
N TYR A 129 7.99 0.13 10.13
CA TYR A 129 7.12 -0.71 9.31
C TYR A 129 5.66 -0.66 9.75
N GLU A 130 5.29 0.27 10.62
CA GLU A 130 3.92 0.38 11.14
C GLU A 130 2.89 0.64 10.05
N ASP A 131 3.23 1.46 9.05
CA ASP A 131 2.34 1.71 7.90
C ASP A 131 2.19 0.47 7.00
N ASP A 132 3.27 -0.28 6.79
CA ASP A 132 3.21 -1.56 6.06
C ASP A 132 2.38 -2.59 6.82
N ARG A 133 2.59 -2.69 8.15
CA ARG A 133 1.81 -3.56 9.04
C ARG A 133 0.32 -3.24 8.93
N ARG A 134 -0.06 -1.97 9.02
CA ARG A 134 -1.46 -1.54 8.86
C ARG A 134 -2.00 -1.87 7.46
N CYS A 135 -1.21 -1.66 6.42
CA CYS A 135 -1.61 -2.01 5.05
C CYS A 135 -1.81 -3.52 4.86
N ILE A 136 -0.92 -4.34 5.40
CA ILE A 136 -1.02 -5.81 5.34
C ILE A 136 -2.26 -6.27 6.11
N GLU A 137 -2.48 -5.79 7.33
CA GLU A 137 -3.67 -6.12 8.12
C GLU A 137 -4.96 -5.68 7.45
N SER A 138 -5.01 -4.46 6.91
CA SER A 138 -6.17 -3.97 6.16
C SER A 138 -6.45 -4.84 4.94
N CYS A 139 -5.42 -5.20 4.17
CA CYS A 139 -5.56 -6.06 2.99
C CYS A 139 -6.01 -7.47 3.37
N ARG A 140 -5.52 -8.02 4.50
CA ARG A 140 -5.94 -9.31 5.06
C ARG A 140 -7.42 -9.30 5.44
N LEU A 141 -7.86 -8.29 6.19
CA LEU A 141 -9.25 -8.14 6.60
C LEU A 141 -10.19 -8.00 5.40
N THR A 142 -9.82 -7.20 4.39
CA THR A 142 -10.60 -7.09 3.16
C THR A 142 -10.72 -8.43 2.43
N LYS A 143 -9.62 -9.21 2.37
CA LYS A 143 -9.63 -10.54 1.76
C LYS A 143 -10.58 -11.49 2.49
N GLU A 144 -10.51 -11.55 3.81
CA GLU A 144 -11.36 -12.39 4.66
C GLU A 144 -12.85 -12.03 4.51
N GLN A 145 -13.16 -10.74 4.45
CA GLN A 145 -14.52 -10.24 4.15
C GLN A 145 -14.98 -10.69 2.76
N SER A 146 -14.15 -10.54 1.72
CA SER A 146 -14.48 -10.98 0.37
C SER A 146 -14.68 -12.50 0.27
N GLN A 147 -13.90 -13.30 1.02
CA GLN A 147 -14.08 -14.75 1.10
C GLN A 147 -15.43 -15.11 1.71
N THR A 148 -15.79 -14.50 2.83
CA THR A 148 -17.09 -14.71 3.49
C THR A 148 -18.25 -14.33 2.57
N GLN A 149 -18.14 -13.20 1.87
CA GLN A 149 -19.14 -12.77 0.88
C GLN A 149 -19.26 -13.76 -0.28
N THR A 150 -18.13 -14.26 -0.81
CA THR A 150 -18.09 -15.23 -1.90
C THR A 150 -18.73 -16.55 -1.50
N GLU A 151 -18.47 -17.06 -0.30
CA GLU A 151 -19.09 -18.28 0.22
C GLU A 151 -20.62 -18.13 0.35
N SER A 152 -21.07 -17.02 0.92
CA SER A 152 -22.49 -16.69 1.05
C SER A 152 -23.16 -16.64 -0.33
N LEU A 153 -22.53 -15.96 -1.28
CA LEU A 153 -23.06 -15.81 -2.63
C LEU A 153 -23.06 -17.13 -3.40
N THR A 154 -22.04 -17.98 -3.21
CA THR A 154 -21.98 -19.33 -3.78
C THR A 154 -23.13 -20.20 -3.29
N ARG A 155 -23.44 -20.16 -1.98
CA ARG A 155 -24.61 -20.87 -1.42
C ARG A 155 -25.93 -20.35 -1.97
N ARG A 156 -26.05 -19.02 -2.13
CA ARG A 156 -27.23 -18.38 -2.72
C ARG A 156 -27.42 -18.79 -4.17
N VAL A 157 -26.37 -18.74 -4.99
CA VAL A 157 -26.38 -19.20 -6.39
C VAL A 157 -26.88 -20.64 -6.46
N CYS A 158 -26.25 -21.56 -5.72
CA CYS A 158 -26.67 -22.98 -5.67
C CYS A 158 -28.14 -23.19 -5.26
N THR A 159 -28.66 -22.33 -4.37
CA THR A 159 -30.07 -22.38 -3.95
C THR A 159 -31.00 -21.90 -5.06
N GLU A 160 -30.65 -20.80 -5.73
CA GLU A 160 -31.45 -20.25 -6.83
C GLU A 160 -31.40 -21.14 -8.08
N GLU A 161 -30.27 -21.77 -8.40
CA GLU A 161 -30.15 -22.77 -9.47
C GLU A 161 -31.16 -23.91 -9.30
N LYS A 162 -31.25 -24.47 -8.08
CA LYS A 162 -32.20 -25.55 -7.73
C LYS A 162 -33.64 -25.05 -7.71
N ARG A 163 -33.87 -23.84 -7.20
CA ARG A 163 -35.20 -23.22 -7.16
C ARG A 163 -35.74 -23.00 -8.56
N LEU A 164 -34.89 -22.54 -9.48
CA LEU A 164 -35.26 -22.28 -10.87
C LEU A 164 -35.58 -23.58 -11.61
N ASP A 165 -34.77 -24.64 -11.44
CA ASP A 165 -35.08 -25.98 -11.98
C ASP A 165 -36.44 -26.47 -11.45
N LYS A 166 -36.65 -26.43 -10.13
CA LYS A 166 -37.92 -26.87 -9.52
C LYS A 166 -39.11 -26.09 -10.08
N ALA A 167 -38.97 -24.79 -10.30
CA ALA A 167 -40.02 -23.95 -10.86
C ALA A 167 -40.30 -24.29 -12.34
N CYS A 168 -39.27 -24.60 -13.12
CA CYS A 168 -39.41 -25.06 -14.50
C CYS A 168 -40.10 -26.44 -14.59
N ARG A 169 -39.76 -27.37 -13.67
CA ARG A 169 -40.35 -28.73 -13.61
C ARG A 169 -41.77 -28.76 -13.06
N ALA A 170 -42.16 -27.80 -12.22
CA ALA A 170 -43.51 -27.70 -11.68
C ALA A 170 -44.56 -27.39 -12.78
N LEU A 171 -44.12 -26.97 -13.96
CA LEU A 171 -44.99 -26.70 -15.10
C LEU A 171 -45.37 -28.00 -15.82
N ARG A 172 -46.60 -28.06 -16.31
CA ARG A 172 -47.15 -29.22 -17.04
C ARG A 172 -46.36 -29.57 -18.32
N ILE A 173 -45.68 -28.59 -18.89
CA ILE A 173 -44.72 -28.76 -19.97
C ILE A 173 -43.38 -28.23 -19.42
N PRO A 174 -42.35 -29.09 -19.32
CA PRO A 174 -41.04 -28.66 -18.87
C PRO A 174 -40.49 -27.57 -19.79
N LEU A 175 -39.94 -26.52 -19.20
CA LEU A 175 -39.23 -25.49 -19.95
C LEU A 175 -37.77 -25.87 -20.14
N ASP A 176 -37.23 -25.60 -21.31
CA ASP A 176 -35.83 -25.80 -21.64
C ASP A 176 -35.08 -24.46 -21.56
N PHE A 177 -34.14 -24.36 -20.61
CA PHE A 177 -33.36 -23.15 -20.34
C PHE A 177 -31.93 -23.29 -20.85
N ASN A 178 -31.60 -24.37 -21.57
CA ASN A 178 -30.27 -24.58 -22.11
C ASN A 178 -29.88 -23.48 -23.11
N VAL A 179 -28.71 -22.88 -22.90
CA VAL A 179 -28.13 -21.87 -23.80
C VAL A 179 -26.64 -22.16 -23.96
N GLY A 180 -26.32 -22.99 -24.94
CA GLY A 180 -24.93 -23.36 -25.26
C GLY A 180 -24.19 -23.90 -24.05
N ARG A 181 -23.03 -23.32 -23.74
CA ARG A 181 -22.25 -23.62 -22.52
C ARG A 181 -22.51 -22.65 -21.37
N ILE A 182 -23.30 -21.59 -21.61
CA ILE A 182 -23.50 -20.53 -20.63
C ILE A 182 -24.60 -20.88 -19.63
N VAL A 183 -25.69 -21.51 -20.10
CA VAL A 183 -26.77 -22.00 -19.25
C VAL A 183 -26.96 -23.49 -19.49
N GLN A 184 -26.80 -24.29 -18.45
CA GLN A 184 -26.99 -25.73 -18.48
C GLN A 184 -28.16 -26.08 -17.56
N HIS A 185 -29.23 -26.61 -18.14
CA HIS A 185 -30.42 -27.08 -17.44
C HIS A 185 -30.42 -28.61 -17.43
N GLU A 186 -29.66 -29.16 -16.49
CA GLU A 186 -29.48 -30.59 -16.29
C GLU A 186 -29.27 -30.92 -14.80
N ASP A 187 -29.33 -32.21 -14.43
CA ASP A 187 -29.03 -32.70 -13.08
C ASP A 187 -29.77 -32.01 -11.91
N GLY A 188 -30.98 -31.51 -12.17
CA GLY A 188 -31.81 -30.87 -11.14
C GLY A 188 -31.42 -29.43 -10.83
N ARG A 189 -30.73 -28.75 -11.76
CA ARG A 189 -30.29 -27.36 -11.62
C ARG A 189 -30.35 -26.63 -12.95
N VAL A 190 -30.48 -25.30 -12.88
CA VAL A 190 -30.17 -24.39 -13.98
C VAL A 190 -28.87 -23.69 -13.64
N CYS A 191 -27.74 -24.24 -14.07
CA CYS A 191 -26.41 -23.73 -13.81
C CYS A 191 -26.05 -22.62 -14.81
N VAL A 192 -25.36 -21.58 -14.34
CA VAL A 192 -24.83 -20.50 -15.18
C VAL A 192 -23.31 -20.47 -15.06
N ASP A 193 -22.64 -20.58 -16.21
CA ASP A 193 -21.18 -20.50 -16.34
C ASP A 193 -20.82 -19.34 -17.29
N LEU A 194 -20.13 -18.33 -16.76
CA LEU A 194 -19.71 -17.16 -17.52
C LEU A 194 -18.27 -17.24 -18.03
N GLY A 195 -17.56 -18.37 -17.85
CA GLY A 195 -16.16 -18.52 -18.27
C GLY A 195 -15.93 -18.18 -19.74
N SER A 196 -16.69 -18.80 -20.64
CA SER A 196 -16.60 -18.50 -22.09
C SER A 196 -17.06 -17.09 -22.47
N PHE A 197 -17.91 -16.45 -21.65
CA PHE A 197 -18.27 -15.04 -21.83
C PHE A 197 -17.08 -14.14 -21.48
N TYR A 198 -16.36 -14.41 -20.39
CA TYR A 198 -15.16 -13.68 -20.02
C TYR A 198 -14.03 -13.82 -21.05
N GLU A 199 -13.78 -15.03 -21.55
CA GLU A 199 -12.79 -15.28 -22.61
C GLU A 199 -13.06 -14.44 -23.87
N SER A 200 -14.33 -14.21 -24.21
CA SER A 200 -14.71 -13.41 -25.37
C SER A 200 -14.54 -11.90 -25.18
N LEU A 201 -14.36 -11.44 -23.94
CA LEU A 201 -14.31 -10.03 -23.54
C LEU A 201 -13.03 -9.68 -22.78
N ASP A 202 -11.95 -10.42 -23.04
CA ASP A 202 -10.68 -10.24 -22.36
C ASP A 202 -10.19 -8.77 -22.39
N GLY A 203 -9.63 -8.30 -21.28
CA GLY A 203 -9.12 -6.93 -21.11
C GLY A 203 -10.16 -5.82 -20.86
N ARG A 204 -11.45 -6.15 -20.71
CA ARG A 204 -12.52 -5.18 -20.38
C ARG A 204 -12.59 -4.86 -18.89
N THR A 205 -13.05 -3.64 -18.56
CA THR A 205 -13.32 -3.24 -17.16
C THR A 205 -14.58 -3.91 -16.62
N ASP A 206 -14.75 -3.94 -15.29
CA ASP A 206 -15.95 -4.54 -14.68
C ASP A 206 -17.25 -3.85 -15.12
N GLU A 207 -17.25 -2.53 -15.28
CA GLU A 207 -18.40 -1.77 -15.80
C GLU A 207 -18.76 -2.17 -17.25
N GLN A 208 -17.74 -2.40 -18.09
CA GLN A 208 -17.93 -2.86 -19.47
C GLN A 208 -18.46 -4.29 -19.51
N LEU A 209 -17.99 -5.17 -18.61
CA LEU A 209 -18.49 -6.54 -18.47
C LEU A 209 -19.98 -6.54 -18.07
N GLU A 210 -20.37 -5.67 -17.15
CA GLU A 210 -21.76 -5.51 -16.69
C GLU A 210 -22.71 -5.13 -17.83
N LEU A 211 -22.32 -4.12 -18.62
CA LEU A 211 -23.08 -3.66 -19.76
C LEU A 211 -23.19 -4.74 -20.85
N ALA A 212 -22.06 -5.40 -21.14
CA ALA A 212 -22.02 -6.48 -22.11
C ALA A 212 -22.87 -7.69 -21.66
N LEU A 213 -22.89 -8.01 -20.37
CA LEU A 213 -23.70 -9.10 -19.84
C LEU A 213 -25.20 -8.79 -19.96
N ALA A 214 -25.59 -7.54 -19.66
CA ALA A 214 -26.97 -7.10 -19.82
C ALA A 214 -27.43 -7.19 -21.28
N GLU A 215 -26.59 -6.78 -22.23
CA GLU A 215 -26.87 -6.89 -23.66
C GLU A 215 -26.93 -8.34 -24.12
N PHE A 216 -25.96 -9.16 -23.72
CA PHE A 216 -25.92 -10.59 -24.03
C PHE A 216 -27.16 -11.32 -23.49
N PHE A 217 -27.59 -10.99 -22.27
CA PHE A 217 -28.79 -11.55 -21.69
C PHE A 217 -30.04 -11.16 -22.50
N ALA A 218 -30.21 -9.87 -22.78
CA ALA A 218 -31.39 -9.36 -23.47
C ALA A 218 -31.51 -9.84 -24.91
N LYS A 219 -30.40 -9.85 -25.68
CA LYS A 219 -30.40 -10.16 -27.11
C LYS A 219 -30.12 -11.64 -27.39
N GLY A 220 -29.22 -12.26 -26.62
CA GLY A 220 -28.79 -13.64 -26.80
C GLY A 220 -29.67 -14.62 -26.02
N VAL A 221 -29.61 -14.55 -24.69
CA VAL A 221 -30.22 -15.55 -23.79
C VAL A 221 -31.74 -15.57 -23.95
N ILE A 222 -32.42 -14.44 -23.81
CA ILE A 222 -33.88 -14.37 -23.96
C ILE A 222 -34.33 -14.88 -25.34
N GLY A 223 -33.61 -14.52 -26.40
CA GLY A 223 -33.92 -14.93 -27.76
C GLY A 223 -33.80 -16.44 -27.99
N VAL A 224 -32.83 -17.10 -27.35
CA VAL A 224 -32.66 -18.57 -27.41
C VAL A 224 -33.76 -19.26 -26.60
N ILE A 225 -33.96 -18.87 -25.35
CA ILE A 225 -34.95 -19.50 -24.45
C ILE A 225 -36.37 -19.32 -24.99
N THR A 226 -36.72 -18.15 -25.52
CA THR A 226 -38.04 -17.90 -26.12
C THR A 226 -38.29 -18.80 -27.34
N ARG A 227 -37.26 -19.04 -28.17
CA ARG A 227 -37.36 -19.94 -29.32
C ARG A 227 -37.50 -21.40 -28.90
N ALA A 228 -36.68 -21.85 -27.95
CA ALA A 228 -36.74 -23.22 -27.42
C ALA A 228 -38.13 -23.53 -26.80
N ASN A 229 -38.74 -22.54 -26.15
CA ASN A 229 -40.02 -22.70 -25.44
C ASN A 229 -41.23 -22.16 -26.22
N ARG A 230 -41.12 -21.94 -27.54
CA ARG A 230 -42.20 -21.35 -28.36
C ARG A 230 -43.52 -22.10 -28.24
N LYS A 231 -43.48 -23.44 -28.19
CA LYS A 231 -44.69 -24.28 -28.04
C LYS A 231 -45.44 -23.99 -26.74
N TYR A 232 -44.72 -23.76 -25.64
CA TYR A 232 -45.33 -23.41 -24.36
C TYR A 232 -46.03 -22.06 -24.42
N LEU A 233 -45.36 -21.05 -24.98
CA LEU A 233 -45.88 -19.68 -25.07
C LEU A 233 -47.12 -19.58 -25.96
N VAL A 234 -47.11 -20.25 -27.12
CA VAL A 234 -48.24 -20.25 -28.06
C VAL A 234 -49.44 -21.00 -27.50
N ASN A 235 -49.22 -22.15 -26.86
CA ASN A 235 -50.31 -23.00 -26.38
C ASN A 235 -50.90 -22.53 -25.04
N PHE A 236 -50.17 -21.69 -24.28
CA PHE A 236 -50.60 -21.23 -22.95
C PHE A 236 -50.34 -19.72 -22.75
N PRO A 237 -50.97 -18.83 -23.54
CA PRO A 237 -50.71 -17.38 -23.49
C PRO A 237 -51.01 -16.77 -22.11
N ALA A 238 -52.00 -17.29 -21.38
CA ALA A 238 -52.28 -16.87 -20.00
C ALA A 238 -51.12 -17.11 -19.01
N ARG A 239 -50.13 -17.94 -19.38
CA ARG A 239 -48.95 -18.28 -18.57
C ARG A 239 -47.68 -17.53 -18.99
N GLU A 240 -47.77 -16.59 -19.92
CA GLU A 240 -46.66 -15.74 -20.34
C GLU A 240 -46.02 -15.02 -19.13
N LYS A 241 -46.83 -14.51 -18.19
CA LYS A 241 -46.33 -13.89 -16.95
C LYS A 241 -45.44 -14.82 -16.12
N VAL A 242 -45.75 -16.12 -16.09
CA VAL A 242 -44.95 -17.11 -15.36
C VAL A 242 -43.62 -17.32 -16.07
N PHE A 243 -43.62 -17.43 -17.40
CA PHE A 243 -42.39 -17.52 -18.18
C PHE A 243 -41.50 -16.29 -17.99
N MET A 244 -42.08 -15.08 -18.06
CA MET A 244 -41.34 -13.83 -17.82
C MET A 244 -40.78 -13.76 -16.40
N GLN A 245 -41.49 -14.29 -15.41
CA GLN A 245 -40.98 -14.38 -14.04
C GLN A 245 -39.77 -15.34 -13.93
N LEU A 246 -39.78 -16.47 -14.64
CA LEU A 246 -38.65 -17.39 -14.68
C LEU A 246 -37.45 -16.80 -15.41
N VAL A 247 -37.68 -16.08 -16.51
CA VAL A 247 -36.62 -15.31 -17.21
C VAL A 247 -36.03 -14.24 -16.29
N LYS A 248 -36.87 -13.55 -15.50
CA LYS A 248 -36.39 -12.59 -14.50
C LYS A 248 -35.53 -13.28 -13.43
N SER A 249 -35.95 -14.44 -12.91
CA SER A 249 -35.14 -15.21 -11.95
C SER A 249 -33.84 -15.72 -12.56
N LEU A 250 -33.83 -16.09 -13.84
CA LEU A 250 -32.60 -16.41 -14.56
C LEU A 250 -31.67 -15.19 -14.65
N ARG A 251 -32.21 -14.00 -14.93
CA ARG A 251 -31.42 -12.76 -14.94
C ARG A 251 -30.77 -12.49 -13.58
N GLU A 252 -31.54 -12.61 -12.50
CA GLU A 252 -31.03 -12.44 -11.13
C GLU A 252 -29.93 -13.46 -10.81
N LEU A 253 -30.03 -14.68 -11.35
CA LEU A 253 -29.00 -15.70 -11.23
C LEU A 253 -27.71 -15.33 -11.99
N PHE A 254 -27.83 -14.78 -13.21
CA PHE A 254 -26.69 -14.26 -13.98
C PHE A 254 -25.96 -13.15 -13.22
N GLU A 255 -26.71 -12.19 -12.66
CA GLU A 255 -26.16 -11.09 -11.86
C GLU A 255 -25.45 -11.62 -10.60
N ALA A 256 -26.02 -12.62 -9.93
CA ALA A 256 -25.41 -13.26 -8.77
C ALA A 256 -24.12 -14.05 -9.12
N VAL A 257 -24.08 -14.72 -10.27
CA VAL A 257 -22.87 -15.42 -10.74
C VAL A 257 -21.77 -14.44 -11.11
N LEU A 258 -22.10 -13.36 -11.83
CA LEU A 258 -21.15 -12.30 -12.16
C LEU A 258 -20.49 -11.72 -10.90
N GLU A 259 -21.29 -11.41 -9.87
CA GLU A 259 -20.79 -10.83 -8.63
C GLU A 259 -19.90 -11.83 -7.85
N ARG A 260 -20.24 -13.12 -7.86
CA ARG A 260 -19.40 -14.18 -7.27
C ARG A 260 -18.04 -14.24 -7.93
N ASP A 261 -18.02 -14.26 -9.27
CA ASP A 261 -16.79 -14.40 -10.04
C ASP A 261 -15.92 -13.13 -9.93
N ARG A 262 -16.53 -11.95 -9.78
CA ARG A 262 -15.82 -10.70 -9.43
C ARG A 262 -15.16 -10.75 -8.06
N LEU A 263 -15.89 -11.16 -7.03
CA LEU A 263 -15.33 -11.29 -5.69
C LEU A 263 -14.21 -12.33 -5.65
N GLN A 264 -14.34 -13.42 -6.40
CA GLN A 264 -13.29 -14.44 -6.52
C GLN A 264 -12.01 -13.89 -7.15
N ARG A 265 -12.11 -13.18 -8.28
CA ARG A 265 -10.97 -12.46 -8.89
C ARG A 265 -10.36 -11.42 -7.94
N ARG A 266 -11.19 -10.74 -7.14
CA ARG A 266 -10.74 -9.78 -6.12
C ARG A 266 -9.95 -10.47 -5.01
N ILE A 267 -10.36 -11.66 -4.56
CA ILE A 267 -9.63 -12.46 -3.57
C ILE A 267 -8.25 -12.83 -4.10
N GLU A 268 -8.16 -13.35 -5.32
CA GLU A 268 -6.89 -13.71 -5.96
C GLU A 268 -5.94 -12.51 -6.08
N TRP A 269 -6.48 -11.36 -6.47
CA TRP A 269 -5.71 -10.11 -6.51
C TRP A 269 -5.22 -9.68 -5.12
N LEU A 270 -6.08 -9.75 -4.09
CA LEU A 270 -5.71 -9.44 -2.71
C LEU A 270 -4.65 -10.40 -2.17
N GLU A 271 -4.71 -11.68 -2.52
CA GLU A 271 -3.68 -12.67 -2.19
C GLU A 271 -2.33 -12.33 -2.80
N GLY A 272 -2.31 -12.00 -4.10
CA GLY A 272 -1.10 -11.55 -4.79
C GLY A 272 -0.52 -10.29 -4.15
N ARG A 273 -1.39 -9.30 -3.84
CA ARG A 273 -0.98 -8.05 -3.19
C ARG A 273 -0.41 -8.28 -1.78
N LEU A 274 -1.03 -9.15 -0.98
CA LEU A 274 -0.51 -9.52 0.34
C LEU A 274 0.88 -10.14 0.25
N GLY A 275 1.08 -11.06 -0.70
CA GLY A 275 2.40 -11.65 -0.96
C GLY A 275 3.46 -10.60 -1.29
N GLN A 276 3.13 -9.67 -2.19
CA GLN A 276 4.03 -8.57 -2.57
C GLN A 276 4.39 -7.66 -1.39
N LEU A 277 3.42 -7.28 -0.55
CA LEU A 277 3.67 -6.43 0.61
C LEU A 277 4.61 -7.12 1.62
N VAL A 278 4.38 -8.40 1.91
CA VAL A 278 5.20 -9.17 2.84
C VAL A 278 6.61 -9.40 2.29
N ASP A 279 6.75 -9.72 1.01
CA ASP A 279 8.06 -9.89 0.38
C ASP A 279 8.84 -8.58 0.31
N SER A 280 8.16 -7.46 0.04
CA SER A 280 8.76 -6.12 0.10
C SER A 280 9.31 -5.82 1.48
N LEU A 281 8.56 -6.12 2.54
CA LEU A 281 8.99 -5.91 3.92
C LEU A 281 10.17 -6.80 4.30
N ARG A 282 10.20 -8.07 3.85
CA ARG A 282 11.31 -9.01 4.10
C ARG A 282 12.61 -8.64 3.41
N ARG A 283 12.54 -8.05 2.21
CA ARG A 283 13.73 -7.65 1.43
C ARG A 283 14.24 -6.26 1.80
N ARG A 284 13.49 -5.52 2.61
CA ARG A 284 13.83 -4.16 2.97
C ARG A 284 15.11 -4.11 3.79
N ARG A 285 15.97 -3.17 3.45
CA ARG A 285 17.18 -2.86 4.20
C ARG A 285 17.06 -1.45 4.75
N ALA A 286 17.33 -1.31 6.04
CA ALA A 286 17.40 -0.02 6.70
C ALA A 286 18.85 0.49 6.67
N SER A 287 19.05 1.77 6.36
CA SER A 287 20.37 2.39 6.41
C SER A 287 20.30 3.87 6.76
N VAL A 288 21.33 4.37 7.43
CA VAL A 288 21.52 5.78 7.74
C VAL A 288 22.83 6.25 7.12
N GLU A 289 22.80 7.32 6.34
CA GLU A 289 24.00 7.94 5.75
C GLU A 289 24.19 9.34 6.32
N VAL A 290 25.40 9.65 6.73
CA VAL A 290 25.78 10.97 7.26
C VAL A 290 27.02 11.44 6.52
N GLY A 291 26.90 12.56 5.81
CA GLY A 291 27.98 13.11 4.99
C GLY A 291 29.02 13.91 5.76
N GLY A 292 28.71 14.33 6.99
CA GLY A 292 29.58 15.13 7.85
C GLY A 292 29.77 14.52 9.25
N ALA A 293 30.33 15.34 10.16
CA ALA A 293 30.57 14.94 11.54
C ALA A 293 29.28 14.68 12.33
N ILE A 294 29.35 13.75 13.28
CA ILE A 294 28.27 13.48 14.25
C ILE A 294 28.64 14.09 15.60
N ALA A 295 27.73 14.89 16.15
CA ALA A 295 27.87 15.61 17.40
C ALA A 295 26.61 15.52 18.29
N GLY A 296 26.75 15.99 19.53
CA GLY A 296 25.70 15.98 20.53
C GLY A 296 25.24 14.56 20.91
N ASP A 297 24.14 14.49 21.65
CA ASP A 297 23.50 13.22 22.03
C ASP A 297 22.70 12.67 20.83
N THR A 298 23.40 12.00 19.91
CA THR A 298 22.81 11.42 18.71
C THR A 298 22.55 9.92 18.91
N SER A 299 21.36 9.45 18.51
CA SER A 299 20.99 8.03 18.60
C SER A 299 20.39 7.53 17.29
N MET A 300 20.72 6.30 16.93
CA MET A 300 20.18 5.62 15.75
C MET A 300 19.56 4.29 16.16
N GLU A 301 18.34 4.05 15.72
CA GLU A 301 17.56 2.86 15.99
C GLU A 301 17.22 2.19 14.65
N PHE A 302 17.60 0.93 14.50
CA PHE A 302 17.34 0.13 13.31
C PHE A 302 16.35 -0.97 13.65
N ILE A 303 15.15 -0.87 13.08
CA ILE A 303 14.08 -1.84 13.26
C ILE A 303 14.21 -2.90 12.16
N LEU A 304 14.29 -4.16 12.57
CA LEU A 304 14.36 -5.32 11.71
C LEU A 304 13.04 -6.09 11.78
N PRO A 305 12.09 -5.82 10.85
CA PRO A 305 10.81 -6.48 10.86
C PRO A 305 10.94 -7.97 10.55
N ARG A 306 10.23 -8.79 11.32
CA ARG A 306 10.07 -10.23 11.11
C ARG A 306 8.59 -10.52 10.90
N VAL A 307 8.26 -11.02 9.71
CA VAL A 307 6.89 -11.38 9.35
C VAL A 307 6.79 -12.89 9.15
N VAL A 308 6.03 -13.53 10.04
CA VAL A 308 5.77 -14.97 10.01
C VAL A 308 4.33 -15.21 9.56
N LYS A 309 4.15 -16.04 8.54
CA LYS A 309 2.81 -16.45 8.10
C LYS A 309 2.27 -17.50 9.06
N GLN A 310 1.10 -17.25 9.64
CA GLN A 310 0.43 -18.20 10.50
C GLN A 310 -0.13 -19.37 9.68
N PRO A 311 0.07 -20.63 10.13
CA PRO A 311 -0.32 -21.81 9.36
C PRO A 311 -1.83 -22.09 9.36
N LYS A 312 -2.59 -21.64 10.37
CA LYS A 312 -4.00 -22.02 10.54
C LYS A 312 -4.98 -21.02 9.90
N ASP A 313 -4.71 -19.73 10.02
CA ASP A 313 -5.66 -18.68 9.63
C ASP A 313 -5.18 -17.85 8.42
N GLY A 314 -4.01 -18.17 7.87
CA GLY A 314 -3.37 -17.40 6.80
C GLY A 314 -2.99 -15.97 7.21
N GLY A 315 -3.05 -15.65 8.51
CA GLY A 315 -2.65 -14.37 9.09
C GLY A 315 -1.14 -14.17 9.15
N TYR A 316 -0.71 -13.00 9.64
CA TYR A 316 0.69 -12.65 9.78
C TYR A 316 0.99 -12.21 11.21
N ASP A 317 1.99 -12.85 11.81
CA ASP A 317 2.58 -12.36 13.06
C ASP A 317 3.72 -11.41 12.74
N PHE A 318 3.62 -10.20 13.33
CA PHE A 318 4.64 -9.17 13.23
C PHE A 318 5.44 -9.14 14.53
N ALA A 319 6.70 -9.51 14.43
CA ALA A 319 7.72 -9.25 15.44
C ALA A 319 8.77 -8.31 14.85
N HIS A 320 9.59 -7.70 15.68
CA HIS A 320 10.80 -7.05 15.21
C HIS A 320 11.93 -7.26 16.22
N GLN A 321 13.14 -7.14 15.70
CA GLN A 321 14.32 -6.93 16.52
C GLN A 321 14.80 -5.50 16.31
N THR A 322 15.52 -4.98 17.31
CA THR A 322 16.03 -3.62 17.24
C THR A 322 17.52 -3.64 17.49
N ALA A 323 18.29 -3.12 16.55
CA ALA A 323 19.68 -2.77 16.78
C ALA A 323 19.77 -1.26 17.07
N ARG A 324 20.54 -0.86 18.08
CA ARG A 324 20.68 0.55 18.47
C ARG A 324 22.14 0.98 18.46
N LEU A 325 22.36 2.25 18.16
CA LEU A 325 23.64 2.91 18.23
C LEU A 325 23.45 4.21 19.01
N GLU A 326 24.07 4.32 20.17
CA GLU A 326 24.16 5.58 20.92
C GLU A 326 25.56 6.17 20.72
N LEU A 327 25.62 7.46 20.39
CA LEU A 327 26.85 8.21 20.17
C LEU A 327 26.94 9.31 21.22
N ILE A 328 27.83 9.13 22.20
CA ILE A 328 28.07 10.11 23.26
C ILE A 328 29.32 10.90 22.88
N CYS A 329 29.12 12.13 22.43
CA CYS A 329 30.19 12.94 21.86
C CYS A 329 30.92 13.74 22.95
N GLY A 330 32.18 13.39 23.23
CA GLY A 330 33.08 14.14 24.12
C GLY A 330 34.05 15.06 23.36
N ALA A 331 34.91 15.75 24.09
CA ALA A 331 35.96 16.61 23.50
C ALA A 331 37.06 15.76 22.84
N GLY A 332 36.86 15.38 21.58
CA GLY A 332 37.85 14.69 20.73
C GLY A 332 37.68 13.18 20.58
N ALA A 333 36.78 12.57 21.35
CA ALA A 333 36.45 11.14 21.26
C ALA A 333 34.93 10.94 21.35
N ILE A 334 34.44 9.92 20.67
CA ILE A 334 33.03 9.53 20.67
C ILE A 334 32.94 8.14 21.28
N GLU A 335 32.11 8.00 22.31
CA GLU A 335 31.73 6.68 22.80
C GLU A 335 30.63 6.12 21.92
N VAL A 336 30.91 4.98 21.30
CA VAL A 336 30.00 4.28 20.40
C VAL A 336 29.47 3.06 21.14
N VAL A 337 28.16 3.04 21.38
CA VAL A 337 27.49 1.98 22.13
C VAL A 337 26.51 1.24 21.21
N PRO A 338 26.97 0.23 20.45
CA PRO A 338 26.08 -0.65 19.74
C PRO A 338 25.39 -1.62 20.71
N CYS A 339 24.07 -1.70 20.59
CA CYS A 339 23.24 -2.74 21.16
C CYS A 339 22.74 -3.63 20.02
N GLY A 340 23.19 -4.88 20.01
CA GLY A 340 22.74 -5.89 19.05
C GLY A 340 21.26 -6.25 19.27
N ALA A 341 20.66 -6.84 18.23
CA ALA A 341 19.29 -7.37 18.24
C ALA A 341 19.03 -8.43 19.32
N ASP A 342 20.08 -9.07 19.84
CA ASP A 342 20.09 -10.04 20.93
C ASP A 342 20.20 -9.40 22.33
N GLY A 343 20.34 -8.07 22.40
CA GLY A 343 20.56 -7.32 23.63
C GLY A 343 22.03 -7.26 24.06
N ALA A 344 22.97 -7.80 23.27
CA ALA A 344 24.40 -7.67 23.56
C ALA A 344 24.81 -6.21 23.42
N ARG A 345 25.41 -5.66 24.49
CA ARG A 345 25.90 -4.29 24.53
C ARG A 345 27.42 -4.30 24.58
N THR A 346 28.05 -3.61 23.63
CA THR A 346 29.48 -3.32 23.67
C THR A 346 29.66 -1.82 23.65
N SER A 347 30.67 -1.30 24.36
CA SER A 347 31.06 0.11 24.28
C SER A 347 32.48 0.17 23.72
N THR A 348 32.72 1.08 22.78
CA THR A 348 34.05 1.32 22.23
C THR A 348 34.23 2.83 22.05
N THR A 349 35.41 3.32 22.40
CA THR A 349 35.76 4.73 22.19
C THR A 349 36.49 4.88 20.86
N VAL A 350 36.04 5.82 20.05
CA VAL A 350 36.54 6.08 18.70
C VAL A 350 36.95 7.55 18.59
N ALA A 351 37.98 7.88 17.81
CA ALA A 351 38.35 9.26 17.57
C ALA A 351 37.24 9.99 16.80
N ALA A 352 36.95 11.25 17.14
CA ALA A 352 35.87 12.00 16.48
C ALA A 352 36.07 12.13 14.96
N SER A 353 37.32 12.16 14.49
CA SER A 353 37.68 12.20 13.07
C SER A 353 37.35 10.93 12.28
N GLU A 354 37.16 9.79 12.97
CA GLU A 354 36.77 8.52 12.33
C GLU A 354 35.25 8.39 12.19
N MET A 355 34.49 9.33 12.75
CA MET A 355 33.01 9.39 12.72
C MET A 355 32.51 10.52 11.82
N ASP A 356 33.15 10.68 10.67
CA ASP A 356 32.81 11.65 9.63
C ASP A 356 32.58 10.93 8.30
N GLY A 357 31.52 11.30 7.58
CA GLY A 357 31.22 10.69 6.28
C GLY A 357 30.95 9.18 6.35
N LEU A 358 29.98 8.74 7.15
CA LEU A 358 29.70 7.32 7.41
C LEU A 358 28.33 6.85 6.92
N ARG A 359 28.27 5.58 6.51
CA ARG A 359 27.05 4.82 6.29
C ARG A 359 26.91 3.78 7.38
N PHE A 360 25.74 3.74 8.01
CA PHE A 360 25.35 2.78 9.03
C PHE A 360 24.27 1.85 8.46
N ALA A 361 24.44 0.55 8.69
CA ALA A 361 23.48 -0.47 8.32
C ALA A 361 23.52 -1.61 9.34
N VAL A 362 22.55 -2.53 9.26
CA VAL A 362 22.54 -3.72 10.11
C VAL A 362 22.89 -4.95 9.29
N ASP A 363 23.87 -5.70 9.78
CA ASP A 363 24.21 -7.03 9.29
C ASP A 363 24.24 -8.01 10.46
N ASP A 364 23.64 -9.18 10.27
CA ASP A 364 23.46 -10.22 11.29
C ASP A 364 23.02 -9.68 12.68
N GLY A 365 22.10 -8.70 12.68
CA GLY A 365 21.56 -8.10 13.91
C GLY A 365 22.49 -7.12 14.64
N ARG A 366 23.63 -6.75 14.05
CA ARG A 366 24.59 -5.77 14.59
C ARG A 366 24.69 -4.55 13.68
N VAL A 367 24.84 -3.36 14.30
CA VAL A 367 25.10 -2.14 13.53
C VAL A 367 26.55 -2.16 13.05
N LEU A 368 26.74 -2.09 11.74
CA LEU A 368 28.01 -1.90 11.07
C LEU A 368 28.06 -0.50 10.47
N TRP A 369 29.24 0.07 10.38
CA TRP A 369 29.47 1.32 9.66
C TRP A 369 30.69 1.26 8.77
N GLU A 370 30.60 1.93 7.64
CA GLU A 370 31.64 2.06 6.64
C GLU A 370 31.73 3.53 6.18
N PRO A 371 32.91 4.00 5.75
CA PRO A 371 33.01 5.29 5.07
C PRO A 371 32.05 5.33 3.88
N VAL A 372 31.33 6.43 3.71
CA VAL A 372 30.60 6.70 2.48
C VAL A 372 31.66 6.83 1.40
N ASN A 373 31.85 5.77 0.61
CA ASN A 373 32.71 5.84 -0.57
C ASN A 373 32.17 6.96 -1.46
N VAL A 374 32.80 8.13 -1.38
CA VAL A 374 32.76 9.12 -2.44
C VAL A 374 33.28 8.36 -3.64
N ALA A 375 32.40 8.00 -4.55
CA ALA A 375 32.76 7.23 -5.73
C ALA A 375 34.05 7.82 -6.29
N VAL A 376 35.06 6.94 -6.38
CA VAL A 376 36.29 7.16 -7.12
C VAL A 376 35.89 7.77 -8.45
N SER A 377 36.13 9.07 -8.58
CA SER A 377 36.13 9.76 -9.85
C SER A 377 37.27 9.17 -10.67
N ALA A 378 36.91 8.33 -11.64
CA ALA A 378 37.73 8.02 -12.80
C ALA A 378 36.87 8.14 -14.05
#